data_AF-A0A2K0U159-F1
#
_entry.id   AF-A0A2K0U159-F1
#
_cell.length_a   1.000
_cell.length_b   1.000
_cell.length_c   1.000
_cell.angle_alpha   90.00
_cell.angle_beta   90.00
_cell.angle_gamma   90.00
#
_symmetry.space_group_name_H-M   'P 1'
#
loop_
_entity.id
_entity.type
_entity.pdbx_description
1 polymer ?
#
loop_
_entity_poly.entity_id
_entity_poly.type
_entity_poly.pdbx_seq_one_letter_code
_entity_poly.pdbx_strand_id
1 'polypeptide(L)'
;MALCKICLRLDFATISQTGVKKFLRLHEGPNLKYYVPRDIDLYTFRNAFIRYHDTLDSLHASAKLCDICRLVQISVEIVFRKNPGLGSSYEFWIGGREGSDGFEVVGFDESRTANPVCELMAAFGFCVERG
;
A
#
# COMPACT_ATOMS: atom_id res chain seq x y z
N MET A 1 0.81 10.84 18.19
CA MET A 1 0.23 9.77 17.38
C MET A 1 0.57 8.43 18.02
N ALA A 2 -0.42 7.58 18.27
CA ALA A 2 -0.16 6.23 18.76
C ALA A 2 0.22 5.34 17.57
N LEU A 3 1.33 4.59 17.69
CA LEU A 3 1.82 3.68 16.66
C LEU A 3 1.81 2.24 17.18
N CYS A 4 1.35 1.30 16.36
CA CYS A 4 1.46 -0.13 16.65
C CYS A 4 2.91 -0.62 16.42
N LYS A 5 3.22 -1.84 16.88
CA LYS A 5 4.54 -2.46 16.69
C LYS A 5 4.97 -2.57 15.23
N ILE A 6 4.03 -2.72 14.30
CA ILE A 6 4.32 -2.77 12.86
C ILE A 6 4.78 -1.39 12.40
N CYS A 7 3.96 -0.35 12.59
CA CYS A 7 4.29 1.01 12.19
C CYS A 7 5.56 1.54 12.88
N LEU A 8 5.84 1.15 14.14
CA LEU A 8 7.08 1.52 14.84
C LEU A 8 8.35 0.93 14.23
N ARG A 9 8.23 -0.16 13.47
CA ARG A 9 9.36 -0.80 12.78
C ARG A 9 9.56 -0.26 11.36
N LEU A 10 8.64 0.55 10.86
CA LEU A 10 8.72 1.14 9.54
C LEU A 10 9.48 2.47 9.62
N ASP A 11 10.54 2.57 8.83
CA ASP A 11 11.18 3.85 8.57
C ASP A 11 10.45 4.57 7.43
N PHE A 12 9.41 5.34 7.80
CA PHE A 12 8.60 6.08 6.84
C PHE A 12 9.40 7.11 6.04
N ALA A 13 10.47 7.67 6.62
CA ALA A 13 11.33 8.61 5.91
C ALA A 13 12.09 7.89 4.79
N THR A 14 12.72 6.75 5.10
CA THR A 14 13.40 5.93 4.10
C THR A 14 12.41 5.39 3.06
N ILE A 15 11.25 4.88 3.48
CA ILE A 15 10.19 4.40 2.58
C ILE A 15 9.80 5.50 1.59
N SER A 16 9.63 6.74 2.06
CA SER A 16 9.22 7.86 1.20
C SER A 16 10.21 8.22 0.09
N GLN A 17 11.48 7.86 0.27
CA GLN A 17 12.52 8.10 -0.73
C GLN A 17 12.65 6.94 -1.73
N THR A 18 12.15 5.75 -1.37
CA THR A 18 12.13 4.58 -2.25
C THR A 18 10.91 4.61 -3.16
N GLY A 19 10.99 5.37 -4.26
CA GLY A 19 9.92 5.43 -5.26
C GLY A 19 9.71 4.08 -5.95
N VAL A 20 8.53 3.48 -5.77
CA VAL A 20 8.22 2.14 -6.31
C VAL A 20 8.12 2.09 -7.84
N LYS A 21 7.99 3.22 -8.54
CA LYS A 21 7.77 3.24 -10.00
C LYS A 21 8.99 3.12 -10.91
N LYS A 22 10.22 3.03 -10.39
CA LYS A 22 11.37 2.72 -11.28
C LYS A 22 11.17 1.40 -12.04
N PHE A 23 10.38 0.49 -11.47
CA PHE A 23 10.13 -0.84 -12.02
C PHE A 23 8.64 -1.15 -12.26
N LEU A 24 7.73 -0.22 -11.92
CA LEU A 24 6.29 -0.42 -11.95
C LEU A 24 5.58 0.57 -12.86
N ARG A 25 4.52 0.13 -13.53
CA ARG A 25 3.62 1.03 -14.27
C ARG A 25 2.32 1.19 -13.49
N LEU A 26 1.97 2.42 -13.14
CA LEU A 26 0.64 2.75 -12.63
C LEU A 26 -0.33 2.84 -13.81
N HIS A 27 -1.41 2.07 -13.71
CA HIS A 27 -2.55 2.13 -14.61
C HIS A 27 -3.77 2.67 -13.84
N GLU A 28 -4.64 3.36 -14.57
CA GLU A 28 -5.91 3.86 -14.06
C GLU A 28 -7.03 3.07 -14.73
N GLY A 29 -7.69 2.23 -13.94
CA GLY A 29 -8.94 1.58 -14.32
C GLY A 29 -10.14 2.45 -13.95
N PRO A 30 -11.37 2.01 -14.29
CA PRO A 30 -12.59 2.81 -14.10
C PRO A 30 -12.83 3.29 -12.66
N ASN A 31 -12.42 2.50 -11.66
CA ASN A 31 -12.66 2.78 -10.23
C ASN A 31 -11.45 2.47 -9.33
N LEU A 32 -10.31 2.11 -9.93
CA LEU A 32 -9.15 1.61 -9.22
C LEU A 32 -7.87 1.90 -9.98
N LYS A 33 -6.86 2.39 -9.27
CA LYS A 33 -5.49 2.48 -9.78
C LYS A 33 -4.74 1.23 -9.38
N TYR A 34 -3.88 0.73 -10.25
CA TYR A 34 -3.12 -0.49 -9.96
C TYR A 34 -1.75 -0.47 -10.64
N TYR A 35 -0.80 -1.17 -10.04
CA TYR A 35 0.53 -1.38 -10.55
C TYR A 35 0.64 -2.71 -11.27
N VAL A 36 1.35 -2.68 -12.40
CA VAL A 36 1.85 -3.88 -13.08
C VAL A 36 3.38 -3.83 -13.14
N PRO A 37 4.07 -4.98 -13.03
CA PRO A 37 5.52 -5.05 -13.22
C PRO A 37 5.91 -4.64 -14.65
N ARG A 38 7.05 -3.96 -14.81
CA ARG A 38 7.71 -3.77 -16.11
C ARG A 38 8.98 -4.58 -16.18
N ASP A 39 8.99 -5.63 -17.00
CA ASP A 39 10.20 -6.41 -17.32
C ASP A 39 10.97 -6.90 -16.07
N ILE A 40 10.28 -7.07 -14.95
CA ILE A 40 10.82 -7.56 -13.69
C ILE A 40 10.06 -8.80 -13.23
N ASP A 41 10.77 -9.68 -12.53
CA ASP A 41 10.20 -10.87 -11.91
C ASP A 41 9.35 -10.51 -10.66
N LEU A 42 8.53 -11.46 -10.22
CA LEU A 42 7.63 -11.32 -9.07
C LEU A 42 8.38 -11.03 -7.76
N TYR A 43 9.60 -11.56 -7.60
CA TYR A 43 10.38 -11.36 -6.39
C TYR A 43 10.90 -9.92 -6.31
N THR A 44 11.46 -9.40 -7.40
CA THR A 44 11.82 -7.97 -7.51
C THR A 44 10.60 -7.06 -7.30
N PHE A 45 9.45 -7.45 -7.84
CA PHE A 45 8.19 -6.72 -7.70
C PHE A 45 7.73 -6.64 -6.23
N ARG A 46 7.73 -7.76 -5.51
CA ARG A 46 7.39 -7.80 -4.07
C ARG A 46 8.39 -7.03 -3.22
N ASN A 47 9.69 -7.12 -3.54
CA ASN A 47 10.74 -6.42 -2.80
C ASN A 47 10.73 -4.90 -2.99
N ALA A 48 9.98 -4.37 -3.97
CA ALA A 48 9.74 -2.94 -4.07
C ALA A 48 8.89 -2.40 -2.90
N PHE A 49 8.17 -3.28 -2.22
CA PHE A 49 7.33 -2.94 -1.08
C PHE A 49 7.78 -3.67 0.19
N ILE A 50 7.37 -3.12 1.33
CA ILE A 50 7.56 -3.74 2.64
C ILE A 50 6.21 -4.33 3.06
N ARG A 51 6.24 -5.58 3.55
CA ARG A 51 5.04 -6.25 4.05
C ARG A 51 4.47 -5.44 5.23
N TYR A 52 3.18 -5.12 5.19
CA TYR A 52 2.53 -4.26 6.18
C TYR A 52 1.49 -5.01 7.03
N HIS A 53 0.45 -5.56 6.40
CA HIS A 53 -0.55 -6.41 7.07
C HIS A 53 -0.92 -7.59 6.18
N ASP A 54 -0.99 -8.79 6.77
CA ASP A 54 -1.29 -10.02 6.01
C ASP A 54 -2.75 -10.13 5.60
N THR A 55 -3.65 -9.47 6.34
CA THR A 55 -5.09 -9.55 6.13
C THR A 55 -5.77 -8.23 6.50
N LEU A 56 -6.99 -8.06 5.99
CA LEU A 56 -7.84 -6.92 6.35
C LEU A 56 -8.17 -6.90 7.84
N ASP A 57 -8.37 -8.08 8.45
CA ASP A 57 -8.62 -8.19 9.89
C ASP A 57 -7.42 -7.75 10.74
N SER A 58 -6.19 -8.05 10.30
CA SER A 58 -4.96 -7.59 10.95
C SER A 58 -4.86 -6.05 10.92
N LEU A 59 -5.24 -5.44 9.78
CA LEU A 59 -5.32 -4.00 9.62
C LEU A 59 -6.39 -3.40 10.55
N HIS A 60 -7.61 -3.96 10.58
CA HIS A 60 -8.69 -3.54 11.48
C HIS A 60 -8.29 -3.60 12.96
N ALA A 61 -7.64 -4.70 13.37
CA ALA A 61 -7.19 -4.87 14.74
C ALA A 61 -6.17 -3.80 15.13
N SER A 62 -5.23 -3.48 14.22
CA SER A 62 -4.19 -2.47 14.47
C SER A 62 -4.74 -1.04 14.40
N ALA A 63 -5.71 -0.77 13.54
CA ALA A 63 -6.38 0.52 13.40
C ALA A 63 -7.09 0.99 14.69
N LYS A 64 -7.49 0.07 15.57
CA LYS A 64 -8.06 0.40 16.88
C LYS A 64 -7.10 1.16 17.80
N LEU A 65 -5.79 1.00 17.60
CA LEU A 65 -4.75 1.50 18.50
C LEU A 65 -3.65 2.30 17.79
N CYS A 66 -3.66 2.36 16.45
CA CYS A 66 -2.64 3.03 15.66
C CYS A 66 -3.26 4.03 14.67
N ASP A 67 -2.83 5.28 14.75
CA ASP A 67 -3.33 6.36 13.90
C ASP A 67 -3.02 6.12 12.42
N ILE A 68 -1.83 5.62 12.09
CA ILE A 68 -1.45 5.30 10.70
C ILE A 68 -2.30 4.15 10.16
N CYS A 69 -2.43 3.04 10.91
CA CYS A 69 -3.29 1.92 10.50
C CYS A 69 -4.74 2.37 10.30
N ARG A 70 -5.25 3.26 11.16
CA ARG A 70 -6.60 3.82 11.04
C ARG A 70 -6.78 4.64 9.77
N LEU A 71 -5.81 5.49 9.42
CA LEU A 71 -5.84 6.24 8.16
C LEU A 71 -5.83 5.32 6.94
N VAL A 72 -4.96 4.30 6.94
CA VAL A 72 -4.89 3.30 5.88
C VAL A 72 -6.20 2.54 5.78
N GLN A 73 -6.74 2.07 6.91
CA GLN A 73 -7.99 1.31 6.98
C GLN A 73 -9.17 2.07 6.36
N ILE A 74 -9.36 3.35 6.69
CA ILE A 74 -10.40 4.18 6.08
C ILE A 74 -10.25 4.22 4.56
N SER A 75 -9.03 4.37 4.06
CA SER A 75 -8.75 4.43 2.61
C SER A 75 -9.03 3.10 1.92
N VAL A 76 -8.58 1.99 2.52
CA VAL A 76 -8.82 0.62 2.05
C VAL A 76 -10.31 0.32 1.97
N GLU A 77 -11.09 0.68 2.99
CA GLU A 77 -12.55 0.48 2.99
C GLU A 77 -13.26 1.27 1.90
N ILE A 78 -12.81 2.49 1.61
CA ILE A 78 -13.35 3.29 0.50
C ILE A 78 -13.09 2.57 -0.83
N VAL A 79 -11.90 2.00 -1.01
CA VAL A 79 -11.56 1.24 -2.22
C VAL A 79 -12.44 0.01 -2.36
N PHE A 80 -12.59 -0.81 -1.32
CA PHE A 80 -13.47 -1.99 -1.35
C PHE A 80 -14.93 -1.62 -1.60
N ARG A 81 -15.44 -0.55 -0.97
CA ARG A 81 -16.83 -0.09 -1.18
C ARG A 81 -17.08 0.35 -2.63
N LYS A 82 -16.10 0.97 -3.27
CA LYS A 82 -16.18 1.38 -4.69
C LYS A 82 -15.97 0.21 -5.66
N ASN A 83 -15.39 -0.88 -5.19
CA ASN A 83 -15.03 -2.04 -6.01
C ASN A 83 -15.48 -3.34 -5.32
N PRO A 84 -16.79 -3.63 -5.25
CA PRO A 84 -17.33 -4.79 -4.52
C PRO A 84 -16.91 -6.15 -5.10
N GLY A 85 -16.33 -6.17 -6.31
CA GLY A 85 -15.75 -7.37 -6.92
C GLY A 85 -14.32 -7.68 -6.47
N LEU A 86 -13.67 -6.81 -5.70
CA LEU A 86 -12.38 -7.13 -5.09
C LEU A 86 -12.59 -8.17 -4.00
N GLY A 87 -11.82 -9.25 -4.05
CA GLY A 87 -11.85 -10.31 -3.04
C GLY A 87 -11.39 -9.83 -1.65
N SER A 88 -11.56 -10.66 -0.63
CA SER A 88 -11.07 -10.37 0.73
C SER A 88 -9.65 -10.88 1.02
N SER A 89 -9.04 -11.59 0.07
CA SER A 89 -7.75 -12.28 0.20
C SER A 89 -6.53 -11.41 -0.12
N TYR A 90 -6.58 -10.12 0.24
CA TYR A 90 -5.47 -9.21 0.01
C TYR A 90 -4.49 -9.18 1.19
N GLU A 91 -3.21 -9.32 0.86
CA GLU A 91 -2.13 -8.82 1.71
C GLU A 91 -1.90 -7.34 1.41
N PHE A 92 -1.59 -6.55 2.44
CA PHE A 92 -1.28 -5.13 2.33
C PHE A 92 0.20 -4.89 2.49
N TRP A 93 0.75 -4.10 1.58
CA TRP A 93 2.17 -3.80 1.48
C TRP A 93 2.36 -2.29 1.30
N ILE A 94 3.43 -1.76 1.88
CA ILE A 94 3.72 -0.31 1.93
C ILE A 94 4.97 0.02 1.12
N GLY A 95 4.93 1.12 0.37
CA GLY A 95 6.05 1.63 -0.42
C GLY A 95 6.07 3.15 -0.50
N GLY A 96 7.14 3.72 -1.05
CA GLY A 96 7.25 5.16 -1.24
C GLY A 96 6.27 5.68 -2.28
N ARG A 97 5.62 6.80 -1.99
CA ARG A 97 4.66 7.42 -2.90
C ARG A 97 5.36 8.04 -4.11
N GLU A 98 4.80 7.88 -5.31
CA GLU A 98 5.35 8.61 -6.46
C GLU A 98 5.05 10.11 -6.41
N GLY A 99 6.09 10.90 -6.75
CA GLY A 99 5.96 12.30 -7.12
C GLY A 99 5.75 13.25 -5.94
N SER A 100 5.79 12.73 -4.72
CA SER A 100 5.72 13.49 -3.48
C SER A 100 6.29 12.67 -2.33
N ASP A 101 6.87 13.34 -1.34
CA ASP A 101 7.21 12.71 -0.07
C ASP A 101 5.97 12.09 0.56
N GLY A 102 6.08 10.85 0.99
CA GLY A 102 4.98 10.10 1.59
C GLY A 102 5.05 8.62 1.29
N PHE A 103 3.94 7.92 1.54
CA PHE A 103 3.85 6.49 1.32
C PHE A 103 2.52 6.11 0.67
N GLU A 104 2.52 4.94 0.07
CA GLU A 104 1.34 4.30 -0.48
C GLU A 104 1.22 2.87 0.00
N VAL A 105 -0.01 2.39 0.06
CA VAL A 105 -0.34 1.01 0.42
C VAL A 105 -0.99 0.36 -0.78
N VAL A 106 -0.50 -0.82 -1.14
CA VAL A 106 -1.04 -1.65 -2.21
C VAL A 106 -1.59 -2.94 -1.65
N GLY A 107 -2.63 -3.46 -2.29
CA GLY A 107 -3.15 -4.79 -2.06
C GLY A 107 -2.54 -5.78 -3.06
N PHE A 108 -1.99 -6.87 -2.53
CA PHE A 108 -1.56 -8.04 -3.29
C PHE A 108 -2.60 -9.15 -3.14
N ASP A 109 -3.16 -9.60 -4.26
CA ASP A 109 -3.97 -10.82 -4.31
C ASP A 109 -3.04 -12.01 -4.56
N GLU A 110 -2.85 -12.85 -3.53
CA GLU A 110 -1.99 -14.03 -3.62
C GLU A 110 -2.47 -15.06 -4.66
N SER A 111 -3.74 -15.03 -5.06
CA SER A 111 -4.26 -15.93 -6.10
C SER A 111 -3.73 -15.58 -7.50
N ARG A 112 -3.20 -14.36 -7.70
CA ARG A 112 -2.77 -13.83 -9.01
C ARG A 112 -1.26 -13.88 -9.19
N THR A 113 -0.65 -15.04 -8.99
CA THR A 113 0.81 -15.23 -9.08
C THR A 113 1.37 -15.15 -10.50
N ALA A 114 0.61 -15.59 -11.51
CA ALA A 114 1.07 -15.63 -12.91
C ALA A 114 1.12 -14.24 -13.58
N ASN A 115 0.25 -13.32 -13.16
CA ASN A 115 0.17 -11.94 -13.65
C ASN A 115 -0.12 -11.02 -12.44
N PRO A 116 0.90 -10.71 -11.63
CA PRO A 116 0.71 -9.95 -10.41
C PRO A 116 0.25 -8.53 -10.74
N VAL A 117 -0.87 -8.14 -10.12
CA VAL A 117 -1.40 -6.79 -10.15
C VAL A 117 -1.49 -6.33 -8.71
N CYS A 118 -0.98 -5.12 -8.43
CA CYS A 118 -1.08 -4.51 -7.12
C CYS A 118 -2.04 -3.35 -7.15
N GLU A 119 -3.14 -3.48 -6.46
CA GLU A 119 -4.17 -2.45 -6.43
C GLU A 119 -3.76 -1.37 -5.43
N LEU A 120 -3.80 -0.11 -5.84
CA LEU A 120 -3.49 1.01 -4.97
C LEU A 120 -4.65 1.20 -3.99
N MET A 121 -4.40 0.89 -2.72
CA MET A 121 -5.41 0.93 -1.66
C MET A 121 -5.38 2.24 -0.88
N ALA A 122 -4.22 2.86 -0.75
CA ALA A 122 -4.08 4.16 -0.10
C ALA A 122 -2.83 4.91 -0.59
N ALA A 123 -2.87 6.24 -0.57
CA ALA A 123 -1.70 7.07 -0.85
C ALA A 123 -1.74 8.34 0.01
N PHE A 124 -0.68 8.59 0.76
CA PHE A 124 -0.57 9.69 1.71
C PHE A 124 0.68 10.50 1.41
N GLY A 125 0.54 11.82 1.35
CA GLY A 125 1.67 12.74 1.24
C GLY A 125 2.05 13.28 2.60
N PHE A 126 3.35 13.47 2.83
CA PHE A 126 3.83 14.25 3.97
C PHE A 126 3.74 15.73 3.64
N CYS A 127 3.05 16.47 4.49
CA CYS A 127 3.06 17.93 4.46
C CYS A 127 4.05 18.39 5.53
N VAL A 128 5.20 18.91 5.11
CA VAL A 128 6.16 19.52 6.04
C VAL A 128 5.79 21.00 6.16
N GLU A 129 5.40 21.46 7.34
CA GLU A 129 5.29 22.89 7.60
C GLU A 129 6.70 23.50 7.52
N ARG A 130 6.86 24.60 6.77
CA ARG A 130 8.13 25.34 6.76
C ARG A 130 8.33 25.92 8.16
N GLY A 131 9.32 25.38 8.88
CA GLY A 131 9.77 25.91 10.17
C GLY A 131 10.38 27.29 10.07
#